data_AF-A0A6P7U590-F1
#
_entry.id   AF-A0A6P7U590-F1
#
_cell.length_a   1.000
_cell.length_b   1.000
_cell.length_c   1.000
_cell.angle_alpha   90.00
_cell.angle_beta   90.00
_cell.angle_gamma   90.00
#
_symmetry.space_group_name_H-M   'P 1'
#
loop_
_entity.id
_entity.type
_entity.pdbx_description
1 polymer ?
#
loop_
_entity_poly.entity_id
_entity_poly.type
_entity_poly.pdbx_seq_one_letter_code
_entity_poly.pdbx_strand_id
1 'polypeptide(L)'
;MFQIGRSPGETNDIVMEDNLTVSRFACRLLVSRDPPHTTKLYAGGFNDEHFLTLNQSFQRLGSWDGFTTNGVFIRHAGPAQEWKEVSVRGGVFPHRTIRTSMEPCGDNTLHDGSLIDLGGLTFIWRNPFARLTTPVLIN
;
A
#
# COMPACT_ATOMS: atom_id res chain seq x y z
N MET A 1 -7.59 11.44 -2.42
CA MET A 1 -6.98 10.36 -1.62
C MET A 1 -8.10 9.41 -1.29
N PHE A 2 -7.83 8.11 -1.36
CA PHE A 2 -8.72 7.07 -0.86
C PHE A 2 -7.98 6.28 0.22
N GLN A 3 -8.69 5.74 1.19
CA GLN A 3 -8.13 4.98 2.30
C GLN A 3 -8.83 3.63 2.43
N ILE A 4 -8.03 2.61 2.73
CA ILE A 4 -8.49 1.23 2.89
C ILE A 4 -8.13 0.78 4.30
N GLY A 5 -9.05 0.10 4.97
CA GLY A 5 -8.81 -0.43 6.30
C GLY A 5 -9.91 -1.35 6.81
N ARG A 6 -9.66 -1.99 7.94
CA ARG A 6 -10.63 -2.88 8.59
C ARG A 6 -11.70 -2.13 9.38
N SER A 7 -11.39 -0.95 9.92
CA SER A 7 -12.31 -0.24 10.80
C SER A 7 -13.45 0.38 10.00
N PRO A 8 -14.72 0.13 10.35
CA PRO A 8 -15.79 1.00 9.89
C PRO A 8 -15.58 2.38 10.54
N GLY A 9 -15.59 3.42 9.73
CA GLY A 9 -15.30 4.80 10.15
C GLY A 9 -15.37 5.73 8.95
N GLU A 10 -15.51 7.03 9.19
CA GLU A 10 -15.67 8.03 8.13
C GLU A 10 -14.42 8.13 7.22
N THR A 11 -13.27 7.72 7.74
CA THR A 11 -11.98 7.91 7.06
C THR A 11 -11.61 6.79 6.10
N ASN A 12 -12.21 5.60 6.21
CA ASN A 12 -11.96 4.50 5.27
C ASN A 12 -13.01 4.51 4.15
N ASP A 13 -12.56 4.74 2.91
CA ASP A 13 -13.41 4.65 1.72
C ASP A 13 -13.75 3.20 1.35
N ILE A 14 -12.86 2.26 1.69
CA ILE A 14 -13.04 0.82 1.45
C ILE A 14 -12.80 0.08 2.77
N VAL A 15 -13.83 -0.60 3.26
CA VAL A 15 -13.82 -1.29 4.55
C VAL A 15 -13.77 -2.81 4.37
N MET A 16 -12.89 -3.47 5.13
CA MET A 16 -12.65 -4.92 5.10
C MET A 16 -12.84 -5.53 6.50
N GLU A 17 -14.08 -5.56 7.00
CA GLU A 17 -14.39 -5.77 8.44
C GLU A 17 -13.88 -7.11 9.01
N ASP A 18 -13.95 -8.20 8.23
CA ASP A 18 -13.73 -9.58 8.71
C ASP A 18 -12.26 -10.02 8.73
N ASN A 19 -11.32 -9.18 8.29
CA ASN A 19 -9.92 -9.58 8.12
C ASN A 19 -9.05 -9.05 9.26
N LEU A 20 -8.97 -9.79 10.38
CA LEU A 20 -8.29 -9.33 11.61
C LEU A 20 -6.80 -8.98 11.45
N THR A 21 -6.14 -9.51 10.43
CA THR A 21 -4.74 -9.18 10.09
C THR A 21 -4.61 -7.86 9.34
N VAL A 22 -5.67 -7.38 8.68
CA VAL A 22 -5.71 -6.07 8.05
C VAL A 22 -5.76 -4.99 9.13
N SER A 23 -4.88 -4.00 9.02
CA SER A 23 -4.84 -2.87 9.94
C SER A 23 -6.15 -2.06 9.88
N ARG A 24 -6.53 -1.44 11.00
CA ARG A 24 -7.73 -0.59 11.07
C ARG A 24 -7.75 0.51 10.01
N PHE A 25 -6.59 1.12 9.77
CA PHE A 25 -6.34 2.13 8.75
C PHE A 25 -5.07 1.69 8.00
N ALA A 26 -5.24 0.87 6.96
CA ALA A 26 -4.16 0.03 6.43
C ALA A 26 -3.28 0.76 5.43
N CYS A 27 -3.88 1.41 4.43
CA CYS A 27 -3.13 2.12 3.40
C CYS A 27 -3.93 3.28 2.82
N ARG A 28 -3.22 4.16 2.09
CA ARG A 28 -3.80 5.27 1.33
C ARG A 28 -3.40 5.17 -0.13
N LEU A 29 -4.35 5.45 -1.01
CA LEU A 29 -4.17 5.61 -2.44
C LEU A 29 -4.29 7.09 -2.81
N LEU A 30 -3.22 7.66 -3.35
CA LEU A 30 -3.23 9.02 -3.86
C LEU A 30 -3.29 9.01 -5.37
N VAL A 31 -4.46 9.33 -5.93
CA VAL A 31 -4.69 9.45 -7.37
C VAL A 31 -4.51 10.91 -7.78
N SER A 32 -3.69 11.15 -8.82
CA SER A 32 -3.59 12.46 -9.45
C SER A 32 -4.93 12.88 -10.06
N ARG A 33 -5.36 14.11 -9.79
CA ARG A 33 -6.56 14.67 -10.44
C ARG A 33 -6.30 15.06 -11.89
N ASP A 34 -5.03 15.29 -12.24
CA ASP A 34 -4.61 15.60 -13.59
C ASP A 34 -4.24 14.32 -14.36
N PRO A 35 -4.55 14.25 -15.66
CA PRO A 35 -4.04 13.19 -16.53
C PRO A 35 -2.52 13.04 -16.39
N PRO A 36 -1.98 11.81 -16.35
CA PRO A 36 -2.62 10.53 -16.65
C PRO A 36 -3.28 9.84 -15.44
N HIS A 37 -3.66 10.58 -14.39
CA HIS A 37 -4.30 10.05 -13.18
C HIS A 37 -3.45 9.00 -12.46
N THR A 38 -2.13 9.21 -12.41
CA THR A 38 -1.19 8.33 -11.72
C THR A 38 -1.61 8.09 -10.27
N THR A 39 -1.62 6.82 -9.84
CA THR A 39 -1.95 6.43 -8.46
C THR A 39 -0.71 6.02 -7.71
N LYS A 40 -0.54 6.51 -6.49
CA LYS A 40 0.55 6.15 -5.57
C LYS A 40 0.02 5.49 -4.30
N LEU A 41 0.73 4.47 -3.83
CA LEU A 41 0.43 3.74 -2.59
C LEU A 41 1.25 4.28 -1.42
N TYR A 42 0.61 4.40 -0.25
CA TYR A 42 1.25 4.79 0.99
C TYR A 42 0.80 3.87 2.12
N ALA A 43 1.70 3.50 3.02
CA ALA A 43 1.35 2.70 4.18
C ALA A 43 0.65 3.53 5.26
N GLY A 44 -0.21 2.86 6.01
CA GLY A 44 -1.03 3.45 7.07
C GLY A 44 -2.14 4.35 6.53
N GLY A 45 -3.12 4.59 7.38
CA GLY A 45 -4.18 5.56 7.18
C GLY A 45 -4.37 6.46 8.40
N PHE A 46 -5.16 7.50 8.22
CA PHE A 46 -5.59 8.41 9.27
C PHE A 46 -6.78 7.80 10.01
N ASN A 47 -6.79 7.91 11.33
CA ASN A 47 -7.99 7.64 12.13
C ASN A 47 -9.02 8.77 11.95
N ASP A 48 -10.19 8.65 12.59
CA ASP A 48 -11.27 9.65 12.48
C ASP A 48 -10.91 11.03 13.07
N GLU A 49 -9.85 11.09 13.88
CA GLU A 49 -9.26 12.34 14.37
C GLU A 49 -8.21 12.92 13.39
N HIS A 50 -8.07 12.33 12.21
CA HIS A 50 -7.15 12.72 11.15
C HIS A 50 -5.66 12.58 11.52
N PHE A 51 -5.33 11.67 12.43
CA PHE A 51 -3.97 11.32 12.82
C PHE A 51 -3.53 9.95 12.28
N LEU A 52 -2.29 9.88 11.82
CA LEU A 52 -1.61 8.61 11.52
C LEU A 52 -0.61 8.32 12.64
N THR A 53 -0.87 7.25 13.39
CA THR A 53 -0.04 6.84 14.52
C THR A 53 0.80 5.63 14.15
N LEU A 54 2.11 5.75 14.39
CA LEU A 54 3.04 4.63 14.33
C LEU A 54 3.36 4.18 15.77
N ASN A 55 3.02 2.94 16.10
CA ASN A 55 3.25 2.36 17.42
C ASN A 55 4.74 2.13 17.66
N GLN A 56 5.24 2.37 18.86
CA GLN A 56 6.68 2.34 19.23
C GLN A 56 7.50 1.12 18.74
N SER A 57 6.86 -0.02 18.49
CA SER A 57 7.50 -1.24 17.96
C SER A 57 7.81 -1.21 16.45
N PHE A 58 7.60 -0.07 15.78
CA PHE A 58 7.89 0.08 14.35
C PHE A 58 9.35 0.44 14.05
N GLN A 59 9.85 -0.02 12.90
CA GLN A 59 11.15 0.44 12.40
C GLN A 59 10.99 1.82 11.76
N ARG A 60 11.58 2.82 12.43
CA ARG A 60 11.61 4.22 12.00
C ARG A 60 12.71 4.41 10.95
N LEU A 61 12.38 5.02 9.83
CA LEU A 61 13.29 5.33 8.72
C LEU A 61 13.79 6.79 8.74
N GLY A 62 13.19 7.63 9.58
CA GLY A 62 13.55 9.04 9.74
C GLY A 62 12.60 9.77 10.69
N SER A 63 12.66 11.10 10.78
CA SER A 63 11.85 11.85 11.75
C SER A 63 10.33 11.67 11.55
N TRP A 64 9.88 11.41 10.31
CA TRP A 64 8.45 11.28 9.98
C TRP A 64 8.15 10.11 9.04
N ASP A 65 9.01 9.09 8.98
CA ASP A 65 8.79 7.90 8.15
C ASP A 65 9.10 6.61 8.90
N GLY A 66 8.46 5.53 8.45
CA GLY A 66 8.65 4.19 8.98
C GLY A 66 7.64 3.22 8.40
N PHE A 67 7.75 1.98 8.87
CA PHE A 67 6.86 0.89 8.46
C PHE A 67 5.67 0.74 9.41
N THR A 68 4.55 0.24 8.91
CA THR A 68 3.43 -0.19 9.76
C THR A 68 3.72 -1.57 10.38
N THR A 69 3.01 -1.95 11.44
CA THR A 69 3.28 -3.21 12.17
C THR A 69 3.23 -4.44 11.25
N ASN A 70 2.12 -4.60 10.51
CA ASN A 70 1.92 -5.73 9.61
C ASN A 70 2.49 -5.49 8.19
N GLY A 71 2.98 -4.28 7.91
CA GLY A 71 3.44 -3.89 6.60
C GLY A 71 2.31 -3.60 5.60
N VAL A 72 2.69 -2.94 4.51
CA VAL A 72 1.88 -2.79 3.29
C VAL A 72 2.83 -3.13 2.15
N PHE A 73 2.47 -4.11 1.34
CA PHE A 73 3.37 -4.60 0.29
C PHE A 73 2.84 -4.29 -1.10
N ILE A 74 3.75 -3.97 -2.01
CA ILE A 74 3.49 -3.76 -3.43
C ILE A 74 4.29 -4.77 -4.23
N ARG A 75 3.69 -5.30 -5.30
CA ARG A 75 4.38 -6.07 -6.33
C ARG A 75 3.86 -5.64 -7.70
N HIS A 76 4.73 -5.17 -8.57
CA HIS A 76 4.32 -4.82 -9.93
C HIS A 76 4.05 -6.08 -10.77
N ALA A 77 3.24 -5.94 -11.81
CA ALA A 77 3.02 -7.01 -12.76
C ALA A 77 4.32 -7.30 -13.55
N GLY A 78 4.53 -8.58 -13.88
CA GLY A 78 5.64 -9.00 -14.73
C GLY A 78 6.42 -10.18 -14.14
N PRO A 79 7.20 -10.88 -14.99
CA PRO A 79 8.09 -11.94 -14.53
C PRO A 79 9.16 -11.35 -13.61
N ALA A 80 9.55 -12.12 -12.59
CA ALA A 80 10.60 -11.77 -11.61
C ALA A 80 10.34 -10.52 -10.75
N GLN A 81 9.11 -9.99 -10.70
CA GLN A 81 8.76 -8.92 -9.75
C GLN A 81 8.57 -9.48 -8.34
N GLU A 82 9.31 -8.92 -7.39
CA GLU A 82 9.29 -9.26 -5.96
C GLU A 82 8.35 -8.34 -5.17
N TRP A 83 7.89 -8.84 -4.02
CA TRP A 83 7.16 -8.02 -3.06
C TRP A 83 8.11 -7.04 -2.36
N LYS A 84 7.71 -5.77 -2.31
CA LYS A 84 8.43 -4.69 -1.65
C LYS A 84 7.53 -4.04 -0.60
N GLU A 85 8.11 -3.59 0.50
CA GLU A 85 7.38 -2.94 1.58
C GLU A 85 7.32 -1.43 1.35
N VAL A 86 6.14 -0.84 1.54
CA VAL A 86 5.90 0.59 1.39
C VAL A 86 5.92 1.25 2.77
N SER A 87 6.61 2.38 2.89
CA SER A 87 6.63 3.19 4.11
C SER A 87 5.44 4.16 4.19
N VAL A 88 5.25 4.80 5.34
CA VAL A 88 4.21 5.82 5.53
C VAL A 88 4.36 7.00 4.58
N ARG A 89 5.59 7.37 4.22
CA ARG A 89 5.87 8.44 3.23
C ARG A 89 5.96 7.93 1.79
N GLY A 90 5.69 6.64 1.56
CA GLY A 90 5.66 6.06 0.21
C GLY A 90 7.04 5.68 -0.33
N GLY A 91 8.06 5.60 0.52
CA GLY A 91 9.32 4.96 0.16
C GLY A 91 9.09 3.46 -0.04
N VAL A 92 9.77 2.86 -1.02
CA VAL A 92 9.62 1.45 -1.34
C VAL A 92 10.93 0.74 -1.05
N PHE A 93 10.87 -0.29 -0.22
CA PHE A 93 12.02 -0.98 0.32
C PHE A 93 11.90 -2.49 0.08
N PRO A 94 13.01 -3.24 0.08
CA PRO A 94 12.94 -4.69 0.15
C PRO A 94 12.11 -5.15 1.36
N HIS A 95 11.63 -6.39 1.36
CA HIS A 95 11.00 -6.96 2.55
C HIS A 95 11.97 -6.91 3.74
N ARG A 96 11.50 -6.47 4.92
CA ARG A 96 12.34 -6.35 6.12
C ARG A 96 13.00 -7.69 6.45
N THR A 97 14.32 -7.73 6.37
CA THR A 97 15.14 -8.74 7.06
C THR A 97 15.71 -8.13 8.34
N ILE A 98 16.05 -8.98 9.32
CA ILE A 98 16.54 -8.54 10.62
C ILE A 98 17.83 -7.73 10.41
N ARG A 99 17.73 -6.41 10.52
CA ARG A 99 18.81 -5.42 10.65
C ARG A 99 19.62 -5.15 9.38
N THR A 100 19.24 -4.11 8.65
CA THR A 100 20.18 -3.23 7.94
C THR A 100 19.51 -1.90 7.65
N SER A 101 20.29 -0.82 7.52
CA SER A 101 19.84 0.41 6.86
C SER A 101 19.36 0.05 5.47
N MET A 102 18.08 0.25 5.20
CA MET A 102 17.49 -0.10 3.90
C MET A 102 17.47 1.16 3.05
N GLU A 103 18.11 1.09 1.89
CA GLU A 103 17.94 2.12 0.86
C GLU A 103 16.66 1.86 0.07
N PRO A 104 15.91 2.92 -0.32
CA PRO A 104 14.75 2.77 -1.18
C PRO A 104 15.15 2.10 -2.51
N CYS A 105 14.38 1.12 -2.98
CA CYS A 105 14.71 0.28 -4.14
C CYS A 105 13.60 0.22 -5.21
N GLY A 106 12.71 1.20 -5.27
CA GLY A 106 11.63 1.25 -6.24
C GLY A 106 10.74 2.46 -6.08
N ASP A 107 9.61 2.45 -6.77
CA ASP A 107 8.59 3.49 -6.67
C ASP A 107 7.25 2.91 -6.18
N ASN A 108 6.43 3.78 -5.61
CA ASN A 108 5.14 3.42 -5.05
C ASN A 108 3.98 3.63 -6.03
N THR A 109 4.26 3.72 -7.33
CA THR A 109 3.25 3.96 -8.37
C THR A 109 2.54 2.66 -8.71
N LEU A 110 1.21 2.67 -8.68
CA LEU A 110 0.44 1.52 -9.10
C LEU A 110 0.28 1.52 -10.62
N HIS A 111 0.79 0.46 -11.25
CA HIS A 111 0.61 0.18 -12.67
C HIS A 111 -0.52 -0.83 -12.85
N ASP A 112 -1.08 -0.93 -14.06
CA ASP A 112 -2.12 -1.94 -14.32
C ASP A 112 -1.62 -3.35 -13.98
N GLY A 113 -2.36 -4.07 -13.14
CA GLY A 113 -1.98 -5.38 -12.63
C GLY A 113 -1.03 -5.37 -11.43
N SER A 114 -0.65 -4.21 -10.88
CA SER A 114 0.04 -4.13 -9.59
C SER A 114 -0.78 -4.83 -8.50
N LEU A 115 -0.12 -5.61 -7.67
CA LEU A 115 -0.71 -6.27 -6.50
C LEU A 115 -0.36 -5.48 -5.23
N ILE A 116 -1.30 -5.44 -4.29
CA ILE A 116 -1.16 -4.79 -2.99
C ILE A 116 -1.54 -5.82 -1.92
N ASP A 117 -0.66 -6.10 -0.97
CA ASP A 117 -0.98 -6.97 0.18
C ASP A 117 -1.11 -6.15 1.47
N LEU A 118 -2.21 -6.37 2.19
CA LEU A 118 -2.56 -5.70 3.44
C LEU A 118 -2.63 -6.70 4.61
N GLY A 119 -1.58 -7.51 4.81
CA GLY A 119 -1.54 -8.49 5.89
C GLY A 119 -2.29 -9.77 5.53
N GLY A 120 -2.05 -10.28 4.31
CA GLY A 120 -2.64 -11.53 3.81
C GLY A 120 -3.90 -11.35 2.96
N LEU A 121 -4.44 -10.13 2.86
CA LEU A 121 -5.46 -9.77 1.89
C LEU A 121 -4.81 -9.05 0.72
N THR A 122 -4.84 -9.69 -0.45
CA THR A 122 -4.22 -9.17 -1.68
C THR A 122 -5.27 -8.55 -2.63
N PHE A 123 -5.01 -7.32 -3.06
CA PHE A 123 -5.76 -6.60 -4.07
C PHE A 123 -5.00 -6.55 -5.40
N ILE A 124 -5.73 -6.46 -6.50
CA ILE A 124 -5.19 -6.09 -7.80
C ILE A 124 -5.63 -4.67 -8.15
N TRP A 125 -4.66 -3.82 -8.51
CA TRP A 125 -4.93 -2.50 -9.07
C TRP A 125 -5.18 -2.62 -10.57
N ARG A 126 -6.29 -2.05 -11.03
CA ARG A 126 -6.64 -1.98 -12.46
C ARG A 126 -6.66 -0.51 -12.86
N ASN A 127 -5.87 -0.16 -13.88
CA ASN A 127 -5.95 1.16 -14.47
C ASN A 127 -7.04 1.14 -15.56
N PRO A 128 -8.14 1.90 -15.43
CA PRO A 128 -9.23 1.87 -16.42
C PRO A 128 -8.81 2.37 -17.80
N PHE A 129 -7.70 3.10 -17.90
CA PHE A 129 -7.14 3.59 -19.16
C PHE A 129 -6.04 2.70 -19.74
N ALA A 130 -5.61 1.67 -19.00
CA ALA A 130 -4.69 0.69 -19.57
C ALA A 130 -5.44 -0.15 -20.61
N ARG A 131 -4.85 -0.29 -21.80
CA ARG A 131 -5.34 -1.25 -22.78
C ARG A 131 -5.26 -2.64 -22.13
N LEU A 132 -6.33 -3.44 -22.24
CA LEU A 132 -6.35 -4.84 -21.80
C LEU A 132 -5.32 -5.63 -22.62
N THR A 133 -4.04 -5.56 -22.24
CA THR A 133 -2.96 -6.37 -22.82
C THR A 133 -2.65 -7.57 -21.94
N THR A 134 -3.17 -7.61 -20.72
CA THR A 134 -3.16 -8.78 -19.85
C THR A 134 -4.32 -9.70 -20.23
N PRO A 135 -4.08 -10.96 -20.64
CA PRO A 135 -5.15 -11.90 -20.90
C PRO A 135 -5.90 -12.16 -19.58
N VAL A 136 -7.19 -11.84 -19.57
CA VAL A 136 -8.08 -12.25 -18.49
C VAL A 136 -8.41 -13.71 -18.75
N LEU A 137 -7.85 -14.63 -17.96
CA LEU A 137 -8.38 -15.99 -17.90
C LEU A 137 -9.72 -15.92 -17.18
N ILE A 138 -10.78 -15.88 -17.97
CA ILE A 138 -12.14 -16.11 -17.49
C ILE A 138 -12.26 -17.64 -17.40
N ASN A 139 -12.35 -18.15 -16.17
CA ASN A 139 -12.69 -19.55 -15.90
C ASN A 139 -14.21 -19.69 -15.84
#